data_AF-A0AAV3WG46-F1
#
_entry.id   AF-A0AAV3WG46-F1
#
_cell.length_a   1.000
_cell.length_b   1.000
_cell.length_c   1.000
_cell.angle_alpha   90.00
_cell.angle_beta   90.00
_cell.angle_gamma   90.00
#
_symmetry.space_group_name_H-M   'P 1'
#
loop_
_entity.id
_entity.type
_entity.pdbx_description
1 polymer ?
#
loop_
_entity_poly.entity_id
_entity_poly.type
_entity_poly.pdbx_seq_one_letter_code
_entity_poly.pdbx_strand_id
1 'polypeptide(L)' 'MKAIATTVIVTADGKITLQLPPDIPPGEHQVVLVIDEQPQKKEKRPPLDFPTISVGSWPADLSLRREDMYDDWGR' A
#
# COMPACT_ATOMS: atom_id res chain seq x y z
N MET A 1 -35.39 -8.07 -11.30
CA MET A 1 -34.06 -7.96 -10.66
C MET A 1 -33.86 -6.51 -10.24
N LYS A 2 -33.94 -6.20 -8.95
CA LYS A 2 -33.65 -4.84 -8.43
C LYS A 2 -32.29 -4.91 -7.74
N ALA A 3 -31.34 -4.10 -8.18
CA ALA A 3 -30.03 -3.97 -7.53
C ALA A 3 -30.06 -2.76 -6.59
N ILE A 4 -29.68 -2.96 -5.33
CA ILE A 4 -29.59 -1.89 -4.34
C ILE A 4 -28.12 -1.62 -4.11
N ALA A 5 -27.66 -0.46 -4.55
CA ALA A 5 -26.31 0.03 -4.26
C ALA A 5 -26.41 0.98 -3.06
N THR A 6 -25.79 0.60 -1.95
CA THR A 6 -25.77 1.44 -0.73
C THR A 6 -24.42 1.30 -0.05
N THR A 7 -23.93 2.42 0.49
CA THR A 7 -22.69 2.44 1.28
C THR A 7 -23.00 1.92 2.68
N VAL A 8 -22.28 0.90 3.12
CA VAL A 8 -22.43 0.34 4.46
C VAL A 8 -21.13 0.50 5.23
N ILE A 9 -21.25 0.85 6.52
CA ILE A 9 -20.11 0.96 7.42
C ILE A 9 -19.85 -0.43 8.01
N VAL A 10 -18.63 -0.92 7.87
CA VAL A 10 -18.16 -2.12 8.56
C VAL A 10 -17.74 -1.70 9.96
N THR A 11 -18.39 -2.24 11.00
CA THR A 11 -18.01 -1.95 12.40
C THR A 11 -16.69 -2.63 12.75
N ALA A 12 -16.01 -2.19 13.81
CA ALA A 12 -14.74 -2.75 14.27
C ALA A 12 -14.80 -4.27 14.57
N ASP A 13 -15.99 -4.80 14.81
CA ASP A 13 -16.26 -6.22 15.04
C ASP A 13 -16.42 -7.03 13.74
N GLY A 14 -16.20 -6.42 12.58
CA GLY A 14 -16.36 -7.05 11.26
C GLY A 14 -17.82 -7.27 10.84
N LYS A 15 -18.78 -6.60 11.48
CA LYS A 15 -20.21 -6.70 11.15
C LYS A 15 -20.65 -5.58 10.22
N ILE A 16 -21.52 -5.92 9.27
CA ILE A 16 -22.16 -4.98 8.34
C ILE A 16 -23.58 -4.70 8.83
N THR A 17 -23.89 -3.48 9.24
CA THR A 17 -25.26 -3.07 9.61
C THR A 17 -25.93 -2.38 8.42
N LEU A 18 -26.81 -3.10 7.72
CA LEU A 18 -27.59 -2.57 6.61
C LEU A 18 -29.05 -2.38 7.02
N GLN A 19 -29.53 -1.14 7.02
CA GLN A 19 -30.96 -0.84 7.18
C GLN A 19 -31.62 -0.80 5.79
N LEU A 20 -32.49 -1.76 5.50
CA LEU A 20 -33.26 -1.75 4.25
C LEU A 20 -34.37 -0.67 4.31
N PRO A 21 -34.60 0.06 3.21
CA PRO A 21 -35.71 1.01 3.14
C PRO A 21 -37.06 0.27 3.20
N PRO A 22 -38.13 0.93 3.68
CA PRO A 22 -39.44 0.32 3.90
C PRO A 22 -40.18 -0.08 2.61
N ASP A 23 -39.64 0.24 1.44
CA ASP A 23 -40.19 -0.06 0.11
C ASP A 23 -40.09 -1.56 -0.26
N ILE A 24 -39.34 -2.35 0.53
CA ILE A 24 -39.11 -3.77 0.25
C ILE A 24 -40.06 -4.60 1.12
N PRO A 25 -40.94 -5.41 0.51
CA PRO A 25 -41.83 -6.26 1.28
C PRO A 25 -41.03 -7.31 2.06
N PRO A 26 -41.48 -7.68 3.27
CA PRO A 26 -40.87 -8.76 4.03
C PRO A 26 -40.94 -10.05 3.21
N GLY A 27 -39.80 -10.72 3.04
CA GLY A 27 -39.67 -11.91 2.20
C GLY A 27 -38.22 -12.32 2.00
N GLU A 28 -38.01 -13.43 1.29
CA GLU A 28 -36.67 -13.88 0.92
C GLU A 28 -36.13 -13.03 -0.24
N HIS A 29 -34.96 -12.42 -0.02
CA HIS A 29 -34.28 -11.61 -1.02
C HIS A 29 -32.82 -12.05 -1.15
N GLN A 30 -32.34 -12.22 -2.37
CA GLN A 30 -30.93 -12.51 -2.64
C GLN A 30 -30.12 -11.21 -2.55
N VAL A 31 -29.12 -11.19 -1.67
CA VAL A 31 -28.21 -10.06 -1.50
C VAL A 31 -26.87 -10.38 -2.14
N VAL A 32 -26.34 -9.45 -2.94
CA VAL A 32 -25.00 -9.55 -3.54
C VAL A 32 -24.13 -8.44 -2.97
N LEU A 33 -23.09 -8.81 -2.22
CA LEU A 33 -22.10 -7.89 -1.68
C LEU A 33 -20.88 -7.86 -2.61
N VAL A 34 -20.51 -6.67 -3.09
CA VAL A 34 -19.28 -6.44 -3.86
C VAL A 34 -18.39 -5.53 -3.04
N ILE A 35 -17.21 -6.03 -2.66
CA ILE A 35 -16.20 -5.26 -1.93
C ILE A 35 -15.15 -4.84 -2.95
N ASP A 36 -15.08 -3.54 -3.23
CA ASP A 36 -14.00 -2.96 -4.03
C ASP A 36 -12.97 -2.37 -3.06
N GLU A 37 -11.88 -3.09 -2.84
CA GLU A 37 -10.78 -2.61 -2.00
C GLU A 37 -10.02 -1.50 -2.73
N GLN A 38 -10.42 -0.25 -2.50
CA GLN A 38 -9.61 0.87 -2.94
C GLN A 38 -8.28 0.84 -2.19
N PRO A 39 -7.13 0.91 -2.89
CA PRO A 39 -5.83 0.91 -2.24
C PRO A 39 -5.78 2.10 -1.28
N GLN A 40 -5.68 1.80 0.03
CA GLN A 40 -5.53 2.84 1.04
C GLN A 40 -4.39 3.76 0.62
N LYS A 41 -4.68 5.06 0.58
CA LYS A 41 -3.74 6.10 0.23
C LYS A 41 -2.60 6.05 1.26
N LYS A 42 -1.52 5.33 0.94
CA LYS A 42 -0.36 5.20 1.81
C LYS A 42 0.13 6.62 2.11
N GLU A 43 0.03 7.03 3.37
CA GLU A 43 0.61 8.29 3.81
C GLU A 43 2.10 8.30 3.43
N LYS A 44 2.54 9.42 2.86
CA LYS A 44 3.95 9.60 2.54
C LYS A 44 4.71 9.57 3.86
N ARG A 45 5.57 8.57 4.01
CA ARG A 45 6.45 8.47 5.17
C ARG A 45 7.33 9.72 5.23
N PRO A 46 7.55 10.31 6.41
CA PRO A 46 8.50 11.39 6.55
C PRO A 46 9.89 10.93 6.09
N PRO A 47 10.71 11.83 5.52
CA PRO A 47 12.09 11.52 5.20
C PRO A 47 12.84 11.05 6.44
N LEU A 48 13.72 10.06 6.28
CA LEU A 48 14.58 9.62 7.35
C LEU A 48 15.72 10.62 7.55
N ASP A 49 15.90 11.08 8.79
CA ASP A 49 16.98 11.99 9.18
C ASP A 49 18.18 11.15 9.66
N PHE A 50 19.11 10.88 8.75
CA PHE A 50 20.34 10.14 9.06
C PHE A 50 21.51 11.09 9.27
N PRO A 51 22.41 10.80 10.24
CA PRO A 51 23.61 11.60 10.43
C PRO A 51 24.46 11.55 9.15
N THR A 52 24.84 12.72 8.66
CA THR A 52 25.72 12.83 7.49
C THR A 52 27.17 12.71 7.95
N ILE A 53 27.88 11.68 7.49
CA ILE A 53 29.33 11.57 7.63
C ILE A 53 30.02 12.17 6.41
N SER A 54 30.97 13.08 6.65
CA SER A 54 31.87 13.59 5.61
C SER A 54 33.23 12.93 5.76
N VAL A 55 33.64 12.15 4.76
CA VAL A 55 34.93 11.43 4.74
C VAL A 55 36.00 12.16 3.92
N GLY A 56 35.77 13.43 3.60
CA GLY A 56 36.66 14.23 2.76
C GLY A 56 36.46 13.97 1.26
N SER A 57 37.31 14.58 0.44
CA SER A 57 37.30 14.37 -1.01
C SER A 57 37.94 13.03 -1.35
N TRP A 58 37.37 12.35 -2.34
CA TRP A 58 37.99 11.15 -2.90
C TRP A 58 39.35 11.49 -3.55
N PRO A 59 40.32 10.55 -3.53
CA PRO A 59 41.57 10.70 -4.27
C PRO A 59 41.31 10.94 -5.75
N ALA A 60 42.08 11.84 -6.36
CA ALA A 60 41.92 12.20 -7.78
C ALA A 60 42.23 11.03 -8.73
N ASP A 61 43.03 10.08 -8.25
CA ASP A 61 43.51 8.88 -8.92
C ASP A 61 42.76 7.61 -8.50
N LEU A 62 41.65 7.73 -7.75
CA LEU A 62 40.84 6.59 -7.36
C LEU A 62 40.24 5.90 -8.59
N SER A 63 40.68 4.68 -8.86
CA SER A 63 40.04 3.81 -9.83
C SER A 63 39.01 2.90 -9.15
N LEU A 64 37.80 2.87 -9.72
CA LEU A 64 36.73 1.93 -9.35
C LEU A 64 36.57 0.83 -10.41
N ARG A 65 37.59 0.59 -11.24
CA ARG A 65 37.61 -0.52 -12.17
C ARG A 65 37.80 -1.83 -11.40
N ARG A 66 37.16 -2.90 -11.88
CA ARG A 66 37.23 -4.21 -11.22
C ARG A 66 38.67 -4.69 -11.12
N GLU A 67 39.44 -4.50 -12.18
CA GLU A 67 40.83 -4.91 -12.28
C GLU A 67 41.71 -4.17 -11.26
N ASP A 68 41.41 -2.90 -10.98
CA ASP A 68 42.16 -2.10 -9.99
C ASP A 68 41.69 -2.33 -8.55
N MET A 69 40.44 -2.82 -8.36
CA MET A 69 39.87 -3.12 -7.04
C MET A 69 40.11 -4.56 -6.57
N TYR A 70 40.19 -5.50 -7.50
CA TYR A 70 40.20 -6.94 -7.22
C TYR A 70 41.34 -7.68 -7.94
N ASP A 71 42.24 -6.97 -8.63
CA ASP A 71 43.34 -7.55 -9.41
C ASP A 71 42.83 -8.68 -10.34
N ASP A 72 43.63 -9.73 -10.51
CA ASP A 72 43.29 -10.92 -11.31
C ASP A 72 42.27 -11.86 -10.63
N TRP A 73 41.88 -11.59 -9.38
CA TRP A 73 40.84 -12.36 -8.67
C TRP A 73 39.42 -12.00 -9.15
N GLY A 74 39.29 -10.97 -10.00
CA GLY A 74 38.03 -10.51 -10.59
C GLY A 74 37.64 -11.16 -11.92
N ARG A 75 38.34 -12.22 -12.36
CA ARG A 75 38.04 -12.97 -13.60
C ARG A 75 37.47 -14.36 -13.35
#